data_AF-A0A2E1W6C3-F1
#
_entry.id   AF-A0A2E1W6C3-F1
#
_cell.length_a   1.000
_cell.length_b   1.000
_cell.length_c   1.000
_cell.angle_alpha   90.00
_cell.angle_beta   90.00
_cell.angle_gamma   90.00
#
_symmetry.space_group_name_H-M   'P 1'
#
loop_
_entity.id
_entity.type
_entity.pdbx_description
1 polymer ?
#
loop_
_entity_poly.entity_id
_entity_poly.type
_entity_poly.pdbx_seq_one_letter_code
_entity_poly.pdbx_strand_id
1 'polypeptide(L)' 'MEDKIKIEERFLETTESLITDLLEHHFLKSTCQVDAFTKSKMKGLIKRVIIQEVEYLNQDPENYFSIYGEDHLDN' A
#
# COMPACT_ATOMS: atom_id res chain seq x y z
N MET A 1 7.58 -0.43 20.47
CA MET A 1 7.02 -1.25 19.39
C MET A 1 5.74 -0.62 18.86
N GLU A 2 4.76 -0.33 19.72
CA GLU A 2 3.49 0.31 19.35
C GLU A 2 3.65 1.57 18.48
N ASP A 3 4.57 2.49 18.84
CA ASP A 3 4.82 3.69 18.03
C ASP A 3 5.39 3.39 16.65
N LYS A 4 6.22 2.34 16.51
CA LYS A 4 6.76 1.91 15.22
C LYS A 4 5.66 1.35 14.33
N ILE A 5 4.77 0.53 14.90
CA ILE A 5 3.59 0.00 14.20
C ILE A 5 2.73 1.15 13.68
N LYS A 6 2.40 2.15 14.51
CA LYS A 6 1.58 3.29 14.08
C LYS A 6 2.22 4.12 12.95
N ILE A 7 3.53 4.30 12.98
CA ILE A 7 4.27 4.99 11.91
C ILE A 7 4.16 4.20 10.61
N GLU A 8 4.37 2.89 10.70
CA GLU A 8 4.33 1.99 9.54
C GLU A 8 2.92 1.85 8.95
N GLU A 9 1.90 1.72 9.79
CA GLU A 9 0.49 1.76 9.36
C GLU A 9 0.18 3.03 8.57
N ARG A 10 0.63 4.19 9.08
CA ARG A 10 0.44 5.47 8.40
C ARG A 10 1.18 5.54 7.07
N PHE A 11 2.36 4.94 6.98
CA PHE A 11 3.12 4.83 5.74
C PHE A 11 2.36 3.97 4.71
N LEU A 12 1.83 2.83 5.13
CA LEU A 12 1.03 1.93 4.30
C LEU A 12 -0.26 2.62 3.80
N GLU A 13 -0.98 3.32 4.69
CA GLU A 13 -2.17 4.11 4.33
C GLU A 13 -1.86 5.23 3.34
N THR A 14 -0.76 5.97 3.57
CA THR A 14 -0.31 7.04 2.66
C THR A 14 0.03 6.47 1.28
N THR A 15 0.66 5.30 1.25
CA THR A 15 0.99 4.58 0.02
C THR A 15 -0.26 4.15 -0.74
N GLU A 16 -1.27 3.60 -0.05
CA GLU A 16 -2.57 3.26 -0.66
C GLU A 16 -3.21 4.49 -1.32
N SER A 17 -3.26 5.61 -0.60
CA SER A 17 -3.85 6.85 -1.10
C SER A 17 -3.13 7.34 -2.35
N LEU A 18 -1.79 7.43 -2.30
CA LEU A 18 -1.00 7.92 -3.42
C LEU A 18 -1.16 7.05 -4.67
N ILE A 19 -1.09 5.72 -4.52
CA ILE A 19 -1.25 4.79 -5.65
C ILE A 19 -2.66 4.89 -6.21
N THR A 20 -3.67 4.99 -5.35
CA THR A 20 -5.06 5.14 -5.78
C THR A 20 -5.26 6.43 -6.58
N ASP A 21 -4.73 7.55 -6.11
CA ASP A 21 -4.80 8.83 -6.82
C ASP A 21 -4.09 8.79 -8.18
N LEU A 22 -2.91 8.14 -8.24
CA LEU A 22 -2.17 7.96 -9.48
C LEU A 22 -2.93 7.10 -10.49
N LEU A 23 -3.55 6.01 -10.02
CA LEU A 23 -4.40 5.16 -10.86
C LEU A 23 -5.62 5.91 -11.36
N GLU A 24 -6.29 6.66 -10.50
CA GLU A 24 -7.44 7.49 -10.88
C GLU A 24 -7.07 8.53 -11.92
N HIS A 25 -5.99 9.27 -11.68
CA HIS A 25 -5.49 10.25 -12.63
C HIS A 25 -5.13 9.60 -13.98
N HIS A 26 -4.50 8.42 -13.97
CA HIS A 26 -4.21 7.68 -15.20
C HIS A 26 -5.50 7.25 -15.92
N PHE A 27 -6.50 6.75 -15.19
CA PHE A 27 -7.76 6.26 -15.75
C PHE A 27 -8.64 7.34 -16.37
N LEU A 28 -8.46 8.60 -15.99
CA LEU A 28 -9.14 9.76 -16.55
C LEU A 28 -8.51 10.26 -17.86
N LYS A 29 -7.30 9.82 -18.22
CA LYS A 29 -6.66 10.22 -19.48
C LYS A 29 -7.45 9.66 -20.66
N SER A 30 -7.68 10.49 -21.68
CA SER A 30 -8.36 10.09 -22.93
C SER A 30 -7.61 8.99 -23.69
N THR A 31 -6.31 8.82 -23.42
CA THR A 31 -5.46 7.77 -23.99
C THR A 31 -5.48 6.46 -23.19
N CYS A 32 -6.16 6.40 -22.04
CA CYS A 32 -6.21 5.20 -21.22
C CYS A 32 -7.07 4.11 -21.90
N GLN A 33 -6.43 3.01 -22.29
CA GLN A 33 -7.08 1.87 -22.96
C GLN A 33 -7.62 0.81 -21.99
N VAL A 34 -7.54 1.06 -20.68
CA VAL A 34 -8.01 0.12 -19.66
C VAL A 34 -9.52 0.20 -19.51
N ASP A 35 -10.21 -0.92 -19.63
CA ASP A 35 -11.66 -0.99 -19.46
C ASP A 35 -12.09 -0.85 -17.99
N ALA A 36 -13.37 -0.54 -17.76
CA ALA A 36 -13.90 -0.28 -16.43
C ALA A 36 -13.76 -1.47 -15.46
N PHE A 37 -13.88 -2.70 -15.95
CA PHE A 37 -13.75 -3.90 -15.11
C PHE A 37 -12.29 -4.10 -14.68
N THR A 38 -11.34 -3.94 -15.60
CA THR A 38 -9.91 -4.01 -15.28
C THR A 38 -9.50 -2.88 -14.33
N LYS A 39 -9.98 -1.65 -14.53
CA LYS A 39 -9.77 -0.52 -13.60
C LYS A 39 -10.23 -0.86 -12.17
N SER A 40 -11.42 -1.43 -12.03
CA SER A 40 -11.97 -1.87 -10.74
C SER A 40 -11.11 -2.97 -10.09
N LYS A 41 -10.68 -3.97 -10.88
CA LYS A 41 -9.80 -5.03 -10.40
C LYS A 41 -8.44 -4.51 -9.92
N MET A 42 -7.84 -3.56 -10.63
CA MET A 42 -6.56 -2.96 -10.24
C MET A 42 -6.68 -2.23 -8.90
N LYS A 43 -7.68 -1.35 -8.74
CA LYS A 43 -7.92 -0.66 -7.46
C LYS A 43 -8.15 -1.66 -6.32
N GLY A 44 -8.99 -2.67 -6.56
CA GLY A 44 -9.27 -3.70 -5.57
C GLY A 44 -8.04 -4.54 -5.21
N LEU A 45 -7.12 -4.77 -6.14
CA LEU A 45 -5.87 -5.48 -5.88
C LEU A 45 -4.95 -4.67 -4.96
N ILE A 46 -4.72 -3.39 -5.25
CA ILE A 46 -3.90 -2.50 -4.41
C ILE A 46 -4.44 -2.47 -2.98
N LYS A 47 -5.75 -2.23 -2.83
CA LYS A 47 -6.39 -2.21 -1.51
C LYS A 47 -6.20 -3.52 -0.73
N ARG A 48 -6.36 -4.67 -1.39
CA ARG A 48 -6.15 -5.97 -0.73
C ARG A 48 -4.70 -6.19 -0.30
N VAL A 49 -3.74 -5.76 -1.11
CA VAL A 49 -2.31 -5.88 -0.78
C VAL A 49 -2.00 -5.05 0.47
N ILE A 50 -2.42 -3.78 0.50
CA ILE A 50 -2.15 -2.90 1.65
C ILE A 50 -2.83 -3.41 2.93
N ILE A 51 -4.08 -3.89 2.85
CA ILE A 51 -4.76 -4.51 3.99
C ILE A 51 -3.97 -5.71 4.53
N GLN A 52 -3.44 -6.57 3.65
CA GLN A 52 -2.65 -7.73 4.07
C GLN A 52 -1.32 -7.32 4.73
N GLU A 53 -0.68 -6.24 4.25
CA GLU A 53 0.51 -5.69 4.88
C GLU A 53 0.21 -5.18 6.30
N VAL A 54 -0.88 -4.42 6.48
CA VAL A 54 -1.32 -3.94 7.80
C VAL A 54 -1.69 -5.10 8.73
N GLU A 55 -2.37 -6.12 8.20
CA GLU A 55 -2.70 -7.33 8.97
C GLU A 55 -1.43 -8.06 9.42
N TYR A 56 -0.43 -8.22 8.53
CA TYR A 56 0.83 -8.88 8.87
C TYR A 56 1.63 -8.08 9.91
N LEU A 57 1.76 -6.77 9.72
CA LEU A 57 2.37 -5.84 10.67
C LEU A 57 1.76 -5.96 12.08
N ASN A 58 0.44 -6.11 12.17
CA ASN A 58 -0.25 -6.24 13.45
C ASN A 58 -0.18 -7.65 14.06
N GLN A 59 -0.12 -8.70 13.23
CA GLN A 59 -0.06 -10.09 13.71
C GLN A 59 1.33 -10.49 14.19
N ASP A 60 2.39 -10.06 13.50
CA ASP A 60 3.78 -10.43 13.79
C ASP A 60 4.73 -9.26 13.49
N PRO A 61 4.68 -8.18 14.30
CA PRO A 61 5.43 -6.96 14.04
C PRO A 61 6.95 -7.15 14.09
N GLU A 62 7.46 -8.05 14.94
CA GLU A 62 8.90 -8.29 15.05
C GLU A 62 9.45 -8.89 13.75
N ASN A 63 8.75 -9.87 13.20
CA ASN A 63 9.11 -10.48 11.93
C ASN A 63 8.89 -9.51 10.75
N TYR A 64 7.77 -8.76 10.75
CA TYR A 64 7.53 -7.71 9.75
C TYR A 64 8.71 -6.76 9.64
N PHE A 65 9.13 -6.18 10.77
CA PHE A 65 10.28 -5.27 10.80
C PHE A 65 11.62 -5.97 10.58
N SER A 66 11.75 -7.26 10.88
CA SER A 66 12.96 -8.02 10.51
C SER A 66 13.10 -8.22 9.01
N ILE A 67 12.00 -8.27 8.26
CA ILE A 67 12.02 -8.47 6.80
C ILE A 67 12.08 -7.11 6.08
N TYR A 68 11.31 -6.13 6.53
CA TYR A 68 11.09 -4.87 5.82
C TYR A 68 11.68 -3.63 6.52
N GLY A 69 12.08 -3.75 7.79
CA GLY A 69 12.56 -2.62 8.59
C GLY A 69 14.04 -2.30 8.45
N GLU A 70 14.82 -3.10 7.71
CA GLU A 70 16.25 -2.86 7.49
C GLU A 70 16.51 -1.62 6.61
N ASP A 71 15.55 -1.22 5.76
CA ASP A 71 15.66 -0.02 4.91
C ASP A 71 15.71 1.30 5.73
N HIS A 72 15.40 1.27 7.03
CA HIS A 72 15.55 2.41 7.94
C HIS A 72 16.96 2.56 8.54
N LEU A 73 17.87 1.60 8.35
CA LEU A 73 19.22 1.65 8.94
C LEU A 73 20.27 2.30 8.01
N ASP A 74 19.92 2.52 6.74
CA ASP A 74 20.83 3.04 5.71
C ASP A 74 20.58 4.52 5.32
N ASN A 75 19.80 5.29 6.10
CA ASN A 75 19.63 6.74 5.91
C ASN A 75 19.92 7.57 7.18
#